data_AF-A0A924CH47-F1
#
_entry.id   AF-A0A924CH47-F1
#
_cell.length_a   1.000
_cell.length_b   1.000
_cell.length_c   1.000
_cell.angle_alpha   90.00
_cell.angle_beta   90.00
_cell.angle_gamma   90.00
#
_symmetry.space_group_name_H-M   'P 1'
#
loop_
_entity.id
_entity.type
_entity.pdbx_description
1 polymer ?
#
loop_
_entity_poly.entity_id
_entity_poly.type
_entity_poly.pdbx_seq_one_letter_code
_entity_poly.pdbx_strand_id
1 'polypeptide(L)'
;MLSFSNISKSIDSWLRVTFNATWTMVIEMVIAGVCVISLFAILGLVLVLMERKVSAWMQIRLGPNRVGPKGMLQSLADTVKLLV
;
A
#
# COMPACT_ATOMS: atom_id res chain seq x y z
N MET A 1 2.16 -12.61 22.48
CA MET A 1 1.53 -13.01 21.20
C MET A 1 1.49 -11.77 20.33
N LEU A 2 2.07 -11.79 19.12
CA LEU A 2 2.36 -10.64 18.24
C LEU A 2 1.30 -9.52 18.31
N SER A 3 1.59 -8.47 19.09
CA SER A 3 0.71 -7.31 19.26
C SER A 3 1.37 -6.11 18.59
N PHE A 4 0.61 -5.31 17.82
CA PHE A 4 1.10 -4.07 17.21
C PHE A 4 1.79 -3.15 18.22
N SER A 5 1.30 -3.14 19.46
CA SER A 5 1.93 -2.42 20.58
C SER A 5 3.37 -2.86 20.88
N ASN A 6 3.68 -4.14 20.78
CA ASN A 6 5.04 -4.65 21.05
C ASN A 6 6.01 -4.25 19.94
N ILE A 7 5.55 -4.25 18.69
CA ILE A 7 6.35 -3.83 17.54
C ILE A 7 6.63 -2.33 17.63
N SER A 8 5.60 -1.52 17.89
CA SER A 8 5.75 -0.07 18.05
C SER A 8 6.70 0.29 19.18
N LYS A 9 6.62 -0.38 20.35
CA LYS A 9 7.54 -0.15 21.48
C LYS A 9 8.98 -0.55 21.18
N SER A 10 9.17 -1.58 20.36
CA SER A 10 10.50 -2.01 19.92
C SER A 10 11.14 -0.99 18.97
N ILE A 11 10.32 -0.36 18.11
CA ILE A 11 10.75 0.70 17.20
C ILE A 11 11.06 1.99 17.98
N ASP A 12 10.17 2.41 18.89
CA ASP A 12 10.34 3.61 19.74
C ASP A 12 11.62 3.52 20.58
N SER A 13 11.83 2.39 21.26
CA SER A 13 13.02 2.20 22.10
C SER A 13 14.33 2.23 21.29
N TRP A 14 14.35 1.69 20.07
CA TRP A 14 15.51 1.77 19.18
C TRP A 14 15.78 3.18 18.67
N LEU A 15 14.71 3.92 18.31
CA LEU A 15 14.84 5.31 17.85
C LEU A 15 15.32 6.25 18.96
N ARG A 16 14.83 6.10 20.20
CA ARG A 16 15.24 6.92 21.35
C ARG A 16 16.69 6.73 21.77
N VAL A 17 17.28 5.55 21.52
CA VAL A 17 18.70 5.31 21.79
C VAL A 17 19.60 6.05 20.78
N THR A 18 19.08 6.31 19.57
CA THR A 18 19.85 6.87 18.46
C THR A 18 19.64 8.38 18.30
N PHE A 19 18.47 8.93 18.64
CA PHE A 19 18.07 10.31 18.35
C PHE A 19 17.55 11.08 19.56
N ASN A 20 17.58 12.42 19.46
CA ASN A 20 16.95 13.33 20.43
C ASN A 20 15.41 13.19 20.39
N ALA A 21 14.76 13.38 21.55
CA ALA A 21 13.34 13.14 21.77
C ALA A 21 12.40 13.80 20.74
N THR A 22 12.71 15.01 20.29
CA THR A 22 11.92 15.71 19.26
C THR A 22 11.97 15.01 17.91
N TRP A 23 13.14 14.52 17.50
CA TRP A 23 13.31 13.85 16.21
C TRP A 23 12.66 12.47 16.18
N THR A 24 12.72 11.73 17.30
CA THR A 24 12.03 10.44 17.41
C THR A 24 10.53 10.59 17.20
N MET A 25 9.88 11.57 17.87
CA MET A 25 8.44 11.80 17.71
C MET A 25 8.06 12.16 16.26
N VAL A 26 8.84 13.00 15.59
CA VAL A 26 8.57 13.39 14.20
C VAL A 26 8.70 12.19 13.27
N ILE A 27 9.75 11.37 13.43
CA ILE A 27 9.98 10.19 12.61
C ILE A 27 8.85 9.17 12.78
N GLU A 28 8.41 8.91 14.01
CA GLU A 28 7.29 8.00 14.26
C GLU A 28 5.99 8.45 13.59
N MET A 29 5.67 9.74 13.69
CA MET A 29 4.47 10.31 13.06
C MET A 29 4.54 10.20 11.54
N VAL A 30 5.70 10.45 10.94
CA VAL A 30 5.91 10.31 9.49
C VAL A 30 5.76 8.85 9.06
N ILE A 31 6.36 7.91 9.78
CA ILE A 31 6.24 6.47 9.47
C ILE A 31 4.78 6.03 9.56
N ALA A 32 4.06 6.42 10.61
CA ALA A 32 2.64 6.10 10.75
C ALA A 32 1.82 6.70 9.60
N GLY A 33 2.06 7.96 9.24
CA GLY A 33 1.39 8.62 8.11
C GLY A 33 1.64 7.93 6.77
N VAL A 34 2.91 7.61 6.45
CA VAL A 34 3.28 6.91 5.22
C VAL A 34 2.69 5.51 5.17
N CYS A 35 2.67 4.78 6.29
CA CYS A 35 2.03 3.46 6.38
C CYS A 35 0.53 3.53 6.06
N VAL A 36 -0.19 4.51 6.60
CA VAL A 36 -1.63 4.68 6.34
C VAL A 36 -1.87 5.05 4.87
N ILE A 37 -1.14 6.04 4.34
CA ILE A 37 -1.29 6.48 2.95
C ILE A 37 -0.98 5.35 1.97
N SER A 38 0.11 4.63 2.18
CA SER A 38 0.50 3.50 1.31
C SER A 38 -0.52 2.36 1.36
N LEU A 39 -1.08 2.05 2.53
CA LEU A 39 -2.14 1.05 2.66
C LEU A 39 -3.36 1.43 1.83
N PHE A 40 -3.85 2.67 1.96
CA PHE A 40 -5.01 3.14 1.17
C PHE A 40 -4.70 3.19 -0.33
N ALA A 41 -3.50 3.58 -0.72
CA ALA A 41 -3.08 3.58 -2.12
C ALA A 41 -3.10 2.16 -2.72
N ILE A 42 -2.54 1.18 -2.01
CA ILE A 42 -2.53 -0.22 -2.47
C ILE A 42 -3.96 -0.78 -2.53
N LEU A 43 -4.79 -0.52 -1.52
CA LEU A 43 -6.20 -0.91 -1.54
C LEU A 43 -6.93 -0.32 -2.73
N GLY A 44 -6.74 0.97 -3.02
CA GLY A 44 -7.32 1.63 -4.19
C GLY A 44 -6.91 0.95 -5.50
N LEU A 45 -5.62 0.65 -5.68
CA LEU A 45 -5.11 -0.04 -6.87
C LEU A 45 -5.74 -1.44 -7.04
N VAL A 46 -5.89 -2.19 -5.94
CA VAL A 46 -6.52 -3.52 -5.97
C VAL A 46 -8.01 -3.42 -6.29
N LEU A 47 -8.72 -2.47 -5.69
CA LEU A 47 -10.15 -2.26 -5.92
C LEU A 47 -10.44 -1.91 -7.38
N VAL A 48 -9.65 -1.05 -8.01
CA VAL A 48 -9.79 -0.72 -9.44
C VAL A 48 -9.60 -1.95 -10.32
N LEU A 49 -8.61 -2.79 -10.03
CA LEU A 49 -8.43 -4.06 -10.77
C LEU A 49 -9.61 -5.00 -10.56
N MET A 50 -10.15 -5.05 -9.34
CA MET A 50 -11.29 -5.90 -9.01
C MET A 50 -12.55 -5.42 -9.73
N GLU A 51 -12.82 -4.12 -9.73
CA GLU A 51 -13.94 -3.50 -10.43
C GLU A 51 -13.94 -3.86 -11.92
N ARG A 52 -12.78 -3.75 -12.59
CA ARG A 52 -12.64 -4.13 -14.01
C ARG A 52 -12.90 -5.61 -14.26
N LYS A 53 -12.48 -6.49 -13.35
CA LYS A 53 -12.76 -7.93 -13.46
C LYS A 53 -14.24 -8.24 -13.27
N VAL A 54 -14.87 -7.64 -12.26
CA VAL A 54 -16.29 -7.82 -11.98
C VAL A 54 -17.14 -7.30 -13.13
N SER A 55 -16.83 -6.11 -13.67
CA SER A 55 -17.53 -5.55 -14.84
C SER A 55 -17.40 -6.44 -16.08
N ALA A 56 -16.22 -7.01 -16.33
CA ALA A 56 -16.01 -7.95 -17.43
C ALA A 56 -16.82 -9.24 -17.25
N TRP A 57 -16.92 -9.76 -16.01
CA TRP A 57 -17.76 -10.91 -15.70
C TRP A 57 -19.25 -10.65 -15.90
N MET A 58 -19.76 -9.47 -15.50
CA MET A 58 -21.16 -9.10 -15.77
C MET A 58 -21.45 -9.09 -17.28
N GLN A 59 -20.46 -8.73 -18.09
CA GLN A 59 -20.56 -8.64 -19.55
C GLN A 59 -20.21 -9.94 -20.27
N ILE A 60 -19.94 -11.05 -19.56
CA ILE A 60 -19.53 -12.34 -20.12
C ILE A 60 -18.31 -12.17 -21.05
N ARG A 61 -17.35 -11.33 -20.65
CA ARG A 61 -16.06 -11.17 -21.34
C ARG A 61 -14.89 -11.37 -20.39
N LEU A 62 -13.73 -11.69 -20.95
CA LEU A 62 -12.52 -11.84 -20.14
C LEU A 62 -12.04 -10.48 -19.65
N GLY A 63 -11.85 -10.36 -18.34
CA GLY A 63 -11.23 -9.18 -17.71
C GLY A 63 -9.72 -9.08 -17.99
N PRO A 64 -9.03 -8.10 -17.39
CA PRO A 64 -7.60 -7.88 -17.60
C PRO A 64 -6.77 -9.14 -17.32
N ASN A 65 -6.08 -9.68 -18.34
CA ASN A 65 -5.26 -10.91 -18.24
C ASN A 65 -3.89 -10.82 -18.95
N ARG A 66 -3.50 -9.65 -19.47
CA ARG A 66 -2.29 -9.52 -20.31
C ARG A 66 -1.04 -8.98 -19.61
N VAL A 67 -1.19 -8.13 -18.60
CA VAL A 67 -0.06 -7.54 -17.86
C VAL A 67 0.08 -8.22 -16.49
N GLY A 68 0.95 -9.23 -16.44
CA GLY A 68 1.22 -10.07 -15.26
C GLY A 68 0.22 -11.21 -15.05
N PRO A 69 0.49 -12.14 -14.11
CA PRO A 69 -0.42 -13.24 -13.79
C PRO A 69 -1.77 -12.69 -13.32
N LYS A 70 -2.87 -13.09 -13.98
CA LYS A 70 -4.23 -12.57 -13.74
C LYS A 70 -4.36 -11.04 -13.83
N GLY A 71 -3.50 -10.34 -14.58
CA GLY A 71 -3.59 -8.88 -14.75
C GLY A 71 -3.15 -8.05 -13.54
N MET A 72 -2.40 -8.61 -12.59
CA MET A 72 -1.97 -7.90 -11.37
C MET A 72 -1.12 -6.65 -11.64
N LEU A 73 -0.37 -6.63 -12.75
CA LEU A 73 0.49 -5.49 -13.11
C LEU A 73 -0.25 -4.44 -13.95
N GLN A 74 -1.55 -4.63 -14.22
CA GLN A 74 -2.33 -3.70 -15.03
C GLN A 74 -2.42 -2.31 -14.39
N SER A 75 -2.57 -2.22 -13.07
CA SER A 75 -2.66 -0.94 -12.37
C SER A 75 -1.35 -0.15 -12.43
N LEU A 76 -0.20 -0.85 -12.38
CA LEU A 76 1.12 -0.22 -12.59
C LEU A 76 1.28 0.28 -14.03
N ALA A 77 0.87 -0.51 -15.02
CA ALA A 77 0.91 -0.10 -16.42
C ALA A 77 0.04 1.13 -16.69
N ASP A 78 -1.12 1.23 -16.04
CA ASP A 78 -1.99 2.39 -16.15
C ASP A 78 -1.37 3.64 -15.51
N THR A 79 -0.71 3.51 -14.35
CA THR A 79 -0.01 4.63 -13.71
C THR A 79 1.13 5.14 -14.58
N VAL A 80 1.93 4.24 -15.17
CA VAL A 80 3.00 4.64 -16.10
C VAL A 80 2.43 5.37 -17.32
N LYS A 81 1.29 4.91 -17.86
CA LYS A 81 0.60 5.58 -18.96
C LYS A 81 0.12 6.99 -18.61
N LEU A 82 -0.23 7.26 -17.36
CA LEU A 82 -0.66 8.60 -16.92
C LEU A 82 0.51 9.56 -16.69
N LEU A 83 1.73 9.05 -16.51
CA LEU A 83 2.92 9.86 -16.27
C LEU A 83 3.59 10.35 -17.56
N VAL A 84 3.31 9.71 -18.70
CA VAL A 84 3.85 10.03 -20.04
C VAL A 84 2.78 10.74 -20.86
#